data_AF-A0A0J6FV64-F1
#
_entry.id   AF-A0A0J6FV64-F1
#
_cell.length_a   1.000
_cell.length_b   1.000
_cell.length_c   1.000
_cell.angle_alpha   90.00
_cell.angle_beta   90.00
_cell.angle_gamma   90.00
#
_symmetry.space_group_name_H-M   'P 1'
#
loop_
_entity.id
_entity.type
_entity.pdbx_description
1 polymer ?
#
loop_
_entity_poly.entity_id
_entity_poly.type
_entity_poly.pdbx_seq_one_letter_code
_entity_poly.pdbx_strand_id
1 'polypeptide(L)'
;MNQNLYYLTQEYEKFTDECEGENVPEFVENFIYGSMEYNDVNLPKLTEEMSKQAQNKEPEEFKRAFDEMLLYLRDRFVSLDPDKKYWPLHYREGVSAFVAMIDGLVVQYFSGLYSVDDLKERTPLFAAIILNGFIGINEHEYSTLSTD
;
A
#
# COMPACT_ATOMS: atom_id res chain seq x y z
N MET A 1 -20.36 7.18 0.82
CA MET A 1 -19.46 6.09 1.22
C MET A 1 -20.16 5.28 2.27
N ASN A 2 -20.35 4.00 2.01
CA ASN A 2 -20.81 3.01 2.97
C ASN A 2 -19.95 3.08 4.26
N GLN A 3 -20.57 2.90 5.42
CA GLN A 3 -19.91 2.97 6.73
C GLN A 3 -18.72 2.01 6.84
N ASN A 4 -18.81 0.82 6.23
CA ASN A 4 -17.71 -0.15 6.24
C ASN A 4 -16.49 0.38 5.47
N LEU A 5 -16.70 0.96 4.29
CA LEU A 5 -15.62 1.52 3.48
C LEU A 5 -15.00 2.75 4.15
N TYR A 6 -15.82 3.61 4.76
CA TYR A 6 -15.32 4.74 5.54
C TYR A 6 -14.44 4.29 6.70
N TYR A 7 -14.89 3.28 7.45
CA TYR A 7 -14.11 2.71 8.55
C TYR A 7 -12.79 2.09 8.05
N LEU A 8 -12.81 1.36 6.94
CA LEU A 8 -11.60 0.77 6.35
C LEU A 8 -10.60 1.85 5.90
N THR A 9 -11.07 2.94 5.28
CA THR A 9 -10.22 4.08 4.93
C THR A 9 -9.57 4.68 6.18
N GLN A 10 -10.34 4.92 7.25
CA GLN A 10 -9.80 5.48 8.50
C GLN A 10 -8.79 4.56 9.19
N GLU A 11 -9.04 3.25 9.22
CA GLU A 11 -8.10 2.29 9.80
C GLU A 11 -6.82 2.21 8.96
N TYR A 12 -6.91 2.34 7.64
CA TYR A 12 -5.74 2.38 6.76
C TYR A 12 -4.91 3.66 6.95
N GLU A 13 -5.55 4.83 7.02
CA GLU A 13 -4.87 6.10 7.31
C GLU A 13 -4.15 6.04 8.66
N LYS A 14 -4.85 5.57 9.70
CA LYS A 14 -4.28 5.38 11.03
C LYS A 14 -3.10 4.41 11.01
N PHE A 15 -3.24 3.27 10.34
CA PHE A 15 -2.14 2.31 10.17
C PHE A 15 -0.93 2.96 9.47
N THR A 16 -1.17 3.76 8.44
CA THR A 16 -0.13 4.49 7.70
C THR A 16 0.60 5.49 8.60
N ASP A 17 -0.13 6.19 9.47
CA ASP A 17 0.45 7.11 10.48
C ASP A 17 1.25 6.38 11.56
N GLU A 18 0.79 5.21 11.99
CA GLU A 18 1.46 4.36 12.98
C GLU A 18 2.72 3.68 12.42
N CYS A 19 2.87 3.60 11.10
CA CYS A 19 4.11 3.20 10.46
C CYS A 19 5.16 4.31 10.60
N GLU A 20 5.98 4.19 11.63
CA GLU A 20 7.10 5.09 11.89
C GLU A 20 8.15 5.04 10.76
N GLY A 21 8.99 6.07 10.66
CA GLY A 21 10.09 6.15 9.70
C GLY A 21 10.40 7.60 9.33
N GLU A 22 11.69 7.95 9.34
CA GLU A 22 12.15 9.31 8.98
C GLU A 22 12.48 9.44 7.49
N ASN A 23 12.52 8.33 6.78
CA ASN A 23 12.79 8.24 5.34
C ASN A 23 12.01 7.08 4.70
N VAL A 24 11.96 7.07 3.37
CA VAL A 24 11.22 6.05 2.60
C VAL A 24 11.67 4.61 2.91
N PRO A 25 12.98 4.27 2.97
CA PRO A 25 13.41 2.94 3.36
C PRO A 25 12.85 2.44 4.70
N GLU A 26 12.99 3.23 5.76
CA GLU A 26 12.49 2.88 7.09
C GLU A 26 10.96 2.73 7.10
N PHE A 27 10.27 3.70 6.48
CA PHE A 27 8.81 3.67 6.40
C PHE A 27 8.32 2.43 5.64
N VAL A 28 8.91 2.08 4.49
CA VAL A 28 8.51 0.88 3.73
C VAL A 28 8.73 -0.39 4.53
N GLU A 29 9.86 -0.50 5.24
CA GLU A 29 10.12 -1.66 6.08
C GLU A 29 9.04 -1.82 7.17
N ASN A 30 8.76 -0.73 7.91
CA ASN A 30 7.74 -0.70 8.95
C ASN A 30 6.33 -0.93 8.39
N PHE A 31 6.03 -0.40 7.21
CA PHE A 31 4.78 -0.61 6.51
C PHE A 31 4.58 -2.09 6.14
N ILE A 32 5.60 -2.78 5.64
CA ILE A 32 5.53 -4.21 5.34
C ILE A 32 5.28 -5.01 6.64
N TYR A 33 6.00 -4.69 7.72
CA TYR A 33 5.80 -5.35 9.02
C TYR A 33 4.37 -5.18 9.53
N GLY A 34 3.89 -3.94 9.61
CA GLY A 34 2.56 -3.65 10.14
C GLY A 34 1.45 -4.13 9.21
N SER A 35 1.68 -4.21 7.90
CA SER A 35 0.70 -4.75 6.94
C SER A 35 0.32 -6.19 7.26
N MET A 36 1.24 -7.00 7.81
CA MET A 36 0.92 -8.37 8.20
C MET A 36 -0.08 -8.42 9.35
N GLU A 37 0.11 -7.57 10.36
CA GLU A 37 -0.76 -7.48 11.53
C GLU A 37 -2.11 -6.84 11.18
N TYR A 38 -2.08 -5.76 10.39
CA TYR A 38 -3.28 -5.10 9.88
C TYR A 38 -4.15 -6.06 9.07
N ASN A 39 -3.55 -6.85 8.17
CA ASN A 39 -4.29 -7.78 7.33
C ASN A 39 -4.81 -8.99 8.10
N ASP A 40 -4.07 -9.53 9.07
CA ASP A 40 -4.58 -10.63 9.91
C ASP A 40 -5.89 -10.25 10.63
N VAL A 41 -6.01 -8.98 11.05
CA VAL A 41 -7.21 -8.44 11.71
C VAL A 41 -8.32 -8.08 10.72
N ASN A 42 -7.99 -7.46 9.57
CA ASN A 42 -8.98 -6.81 8.70
C ASN A 42 -9.36 -7.61 7.44
N LEU A 43 -8.64 -8.69 7.09
CA LEU A 43 -8.92 -9.45 5.87
C LEU A 43 -10.38 -9.92 5.76
N PRO A 44 -11.07 -10.39 6.83
CA PRO A 44 -12.47 -10.79 6.71
C PRO A 44 -13.38 -9.65 6.22
N LYS A 45 -13.18 -8.43 6.73
CA LYS A 45 -13.94 -7.24 6.32
C LYS A 45 -13.60 -6.84 4.88
N LEU A 46 -12.32 -6.82 4.53
CA LEU A 46 -11.86 -6.54 3.17
C LEU A 46 -12.44 -7.56 2.16
N THR A 47 -12.47 -8.84 2.52
CA THR A 47 -13.03 -9.92 1.69
C THR A 47 -14.53 -9.76 1.47
N GLU A 48 -15.26 -9.34 2.51
CA GLU A 48 -16.69 -9.04 2.41
C GLU A 48 -16.95 -7.90 1.42
N GLU A 49 -16.23 -6.79 1.55
CA GLU A 49 -16.39 -5.63 0.66
C GLU A 49 -15.97 -5.96 -0.78
N MET A 50 -14.85 -6.67 -0.99
CA MET A 50 -14.45 -7.15 -2.32
C MET A 50 -15.49 -8.10 -2.94
N SER A 51 -16.16 -8.92 -2.13
CA SER A 51 -17.22 -9.82 -2.61
C SER A 51 -18.47 -9.06 -3.07
N LYS A 52 -18.82 -7.96 -2.39
CA LYS A 52 -19.90 -7.05 -2.83
C LYS A 52 -19.55 -6.42 -4.18
N GLN A 53 -18.30 -6.00 -4.35
CA GLN A 53 -17.80 -5.46 -5.61
C GLN A 53 -17.85 -6.44 -6.77
N ALA A 54 -17.40 -7.69 -6.54
CA ALA A 54 -17.47 -8.75 -7.55
C ALA A 54 -18.91 -9.05 -8.03
N GLN A 55 -19.91 -8.68 -7.23
CA GLN A 55 -21.33 -8.77 -7.57
C GLN A 55 -21.88 -7.49 -8.24
N ASN A 56 -21.02 -6.57 -8.68
CA ASN A 56 -21.34 -5.23 -9.20
C ASN A 56 -22.18 -4.37 -8.24
N LYS A 57 -22.03 -4.57 -6.92
CA LYS A 57 -22.68 -3.73 -5.92
C LYS A 57 -21.72 -2.62 -5.53
N GLU A 58 -22.08 -1.38 -5.89
CA GLU A 58 -21.39 -0.14 -5.47
C GLU A 58 -19.93 0.05 -5.97
N PRO A 59 -19.61 -0.16 -7.27
CA PRO A 59 -18.25 -0.04 -7.83
C PRO A 59 -17.58 1.32 -7.61
N GLU A 60 -18.34 2.40 -7.72
CA GLU A 60 -17.79 3.74 -7.59
C GLU A 60 -17.39 4.08 -6.14
N GLU A 61 -18.09 3.55 -5.14
CA GLU A 61 -17.77 3.85 -3.75
C GLU A 61 -16.49 3.16 -3.29
N PHE A 62 -16.30 1.91 -3.69
CA PHE A 62 -15.08 1.17 -3.40
C PHE A 62 -13.89 1.74 -4.14
N LYS A 63 -14.06 2.07 -5.43
CA LYS A 63 -13.02 2.77 -6.19
C LYS A 63 -12.60 4.06 -5.49
N ARG A 64 -13.55 4.89 -5.06
CA ARG A 64 -13.25 6.15 -4.34
C ARG A 64 -12.51 5.88 -3.02
N ALA A 65 -12.96 4.93 -2.21
CA ALA A 65 -12.30 4.60 -0.94
C ALA A 65 -10.84 4.15 -1.16
N PHE A 66 -10.62 3.30 -2.17
CA PHE A 66 -9.28 2.85 -2.54
C PHE A 66 -8.41 4.00 -3.05
N ASP A 67 -8.99 4.91 -3.83
CA ASP A 67 -8.31 6.11 -4.32
C ASP A 67 -7.83 7.00 -3.17
N GLU A 68 -8.70 7.27 -2.20
CA GLU A 68 -8.38 8.05 -0.99
C GLU A 68 -7.21 7.43 -0.21
N MET A 69 -7.22 6.12 -0.01
CA MET A 69 -6.12 5.40 0.66
C MET A 69 -4.79 5.51 -0.11
N LEU A 70 -4.82 5.40 -1.44
CA LEU A 70 -3.61 5.55 -2.27
C LEU A 70 -3.06 6.97 -2.23
N LEU A 71 -3.93 7.99 -2.31
CA LEU A 71 -3.52 9.39 -2.25
C LEU A 71 -2.93 9.74 -0.89
N TYR A 72 -3.49 9.20 0.19
CA TYR A 72 -2.94 9.38 1.54
C TYR A 72 -1.53 8.80 1.67
N LEU A 73 -1.34 7.56 1.21
CA LEU A 73 -0.03 6.90 1.22
C LEU A 73 0.99 7.63 0.31
N ARG A 74 0.54 8.16 -0.84
CA ARG A 74 1.37 9.01 -1.71
C ARG A 74 1.85 10.25 -0.96
N ASP A 75 0.97 10.96 -0.28
CA ASP A 75 1.33 12.18 0.43
C ASP A 75 2.36 11.88 1.53
N ARG A 76 2.24 10.71 2.18
CA ARG A 76 3.25 10.22 3.10
C ARG A 76 4.60 10.01 2.41
N PHE A 77 4.67 9.33 1.26
CA PHE A 77 5.91 9.16 0.51
C PHE A 77 6.53 10.48 0.06
N VAL A 78 5.73 11.42 -0.44
CA VAL A 78 6.19 12.76 -0.84
C VAL A 78 6.85 13.48 0.34
N SER A 79 6.28 13.36 1.54
CA SER A 79 6.85 13.98 2.74
C SER A 79 8.19 13.39 3.17
N LEU A 80 8.44 12.10 2.86
CA LEU A 80 9.63 11.35 3.26
C LEU A 80 10.74 11.33 2.20
N ASP A 81 10.45 11.77 0.97
CA ASP A 81 11.37 11.75 -0.17
C ASP A 81 11.46 13.10 -0.89
N PRO A 82 11.91 14.18 -0.21
CA PRO A 82 11.97 15.52 -0.80
C PRO A 82 12.91 15.60 -2.02
N ASP A 83 13.92 14.73 -2.08
CA ASP A 83 14.89 14.66 -3.18
C ASP A 83 14.40 13.80 -4.36
N LYS A 84 13.17 13.26 -4.28
CA LYS A 84 12.54 12.43 -5.33
C LYS A 84 13.39 11.21 -5.72
N LYS A 85 14.11 10.60 -4.78
CA LYS A 85 14.89 9.38 -5.03
C LYS A 85 14.00 8.21 -5.45
N TYR A 86 12.78 8.19 -4.96
CA TYR A 86 11.73 7.22 -5.26
C TYR A 86 10.56 7.90 -5.98
N TRP A 87 10.89 8.74 -6.98
CA TRP A 87 9.96 9.59 -7.72
C TRP A 87 8.62 8.93 -8.10
N PRO A 88 8.55 7.67 -8.57
CA PRO A 88 7.25 7.07 -8.91
C PRO A 88 6.26 6.99 -7.73
N LEU A 89 6.75 6.86 -6.50
CA LEU A 89 5.91 6.82 -5.28
C LEU A 89 5.24 8.17 -4.98
N HIS A 90 5.61 9.24 -5.71
CA HIS A 90 4.95 10.54 -5.64
C HIS A 90 3.68 10.60 -6.50
N TYR A 91 3.34 9.51 -7.20
CA TYR A 91 2.18 9.42 -8.09
C TYR A 91 1.31 8.23 -7.72
N ARG A 92 0.03 8.37 -8.08
CA ARG A 92 -1.01 7.39 -7.81
C ARG A 92 -0.66 6.00 -8.37
N GLU A 93 -0.13 5.94 -9.59
CA GLU A 93 0.25 4.68 -10.24
C GLU A 93 1.41 3.98 -9.53
N GLY A 94 2.41 4.74 -9.07
CA GLY A 94 3.55 4.17 -8.35
C GLY A 94 3.16 3.65 -6.97
N VAL A 95 2.31 4.38 -6.24
CA VAL A 95 1.76 3.90 -4.97
C VAL A 95 0.85 2.70 -5.16
N SER A 96 0.02 2.69 -6.21
CA SER A 96 -0.78 1.52 -6.58
C SER A 96 0.08 0.30 -6.87
N ALA A 97 1.18 0.47 -7.61
CA ALA A 97 2.13 -0.61 -7.86
C ALA A 97 2.82 -1.10 -6.58
N PHE A 98 3.18 -0.17 -5.68
CA PHE A 98 3.72 -0.51 -4.36
C PHE A 98 2.74 -1.35 -3.55
N VAL A 99 1.49 -0.89 -3.40
CA VAL A 99 0.45 -1.62 -2.65
C VAL A 99 0.20 -3.00 -3.27
N ALA A 100 0.18 -3.13 -4.59
CA ALA A 100 0.01 -4.43 -5.25
C ALA A 100 1.13 -5.42 -4.91
N MET A 101 2.37 -4.95 -4.70
CA MET A 101 3.47 -5.81 -4.24
C MET A 101 3.24 -6.27 -2.79
N ILE A 102 2.75 -5.39 -1.92
CA ILE A 102 2.39 -5.71 -0.53
C ILE A 102 1.24 -6.71 -0.48
N ASP A 103 0.17 -6.48 -1.24
CA ASP A 103 -0.96 -7.40 -1.37
C ASP A 103 -0.49 -8.79 -1.83
N GLY A 104 0.47 -8.85 -2.74
CA GLY A 104 1.11 -10.10 -3.16
C GLY A 104 1.81 -10.85 -2.03
N LEU A 105 2.44 -10.15 -1.07
CA LEU A 105 3.04 -10.77 0.12
C LEU A 105 1.95 -11.30 1.07
N VAL A 106 0.88 -10.53 1.24
CA VAL A 106 -0.29 -10.90 2.06
C VAL A 106 -0.97 -12.16 1.50
N VAL A 107 -1.16 -12.26 0.18
CA VAL A 107 -1.70 -13.47 -0.46
C VAL A 107 -0.80 -14.68 -0.22
N GLN A 108 0.53 -14.50 -0.26
CA GLN A 108 1.46 -15.58 0.03
C GLN A 108 1.36 -16.08 1.48
N TYR A 109 1.16 -15.17 2.45
CA TYR A 109 0.80 -15.55 3.83
C TYR A 109 -0.47 -16.40 3.87
N PHE A 110 -1.57 -15.91 3.30
CA PHE A 110 -2.86 -16.60 3.37
C PHE A 110 -2.90 -17.94 2.63
N SER A 111 -2.09 -18.09 1.58
CA SER A 111 -1.92 -19.37 0.90
C SER A 111 -1.11 -20.40 1.70
N GLY A 112 -0.49 -19.99 2.82
CA GLY A 112 0.40 -20.82 3.61
C GLY A 112 1.79 -21.00 3.00
N LEU A 113 2.16 -20.22 1.98
CA LEU A 113 3.50 -20.26 1.39
C LEU A 113 4.55 -19.74 2.37
N TYR A 114 4.19 -18.73 3.16
CA TYR A 114 5.00 -18.21 4.25
C TYR A 114 4.17 -18.11 5.53
N SER A 115 4.81 -18.36 6.67
CA SER A 115 4.27 -17.95 7.96
C SER A 115 4.46 -16.44 8.18
N VAL A 116 3.81 -15.88 9.21
CA VAL A 116 4.07 -14.49 9.64
C VAL A 116 5.55 -14.31 10.00
N ASP A 117 6.14 -15.27 10.71
CA ASP A 117 7.55 -15.19 11.14
C ASP A 117 8.51 -15.22 9.93
N ASP A 118 8.23 -16.05 8.91
CA ASP A 118 9.00 -16.08 7.67
C ASP A 118 8.95 -14.73 6.95
N LEU A 119 7.78 -14.10 6.89
CA LEU A 119 7.62 -12.79 6.26
C LEU A 119 8.35 -11.72 7.05
N LYS A 120 8.22 -11.72 8.39
CA LYS A 120 8.94 -10.80 9.28
C LYS A 120 10.45 -10.92 9.09
N GLU A 121 11.01 -12.12 9.06
CA GLU A 121 12.44 -12.34 8.84
C GLU A 121 12.92 -11.82 7.47
N ARG A 122 12.05 -11.91 6.45
CA ARG A 122 12.37 -11.52 5.07
C ARG A 122 12.00 -10.08 4.73
N THR A 123 11.30 -9.37 5.59
CA THR A 123 10.88 -7.99 5.37
C THR A 123 12.02 -7.07 4.88
N PRO A 124 13.24 -7.10 5.46
CA PRO A 124 14.34 -6.26 4.96
C PRO A 124 14.69 -6.54 3.49
N LEU A 125 14.66 -7.82 3.07
CA LEU A 125 14.91 -8.20 1.69
C LEU A 125 13.77 -7.75 0.77
N PHE A 126 12.51 -7.95 1.17
CA PHE A 126 11.37 -7.52 0.36
C PHE A 126 11.30 -6.00 0.22
N ALA A 127 11.56 -5.25 1.29
CA ALA A 127 11.69 -3.80 1.25
C ALA A 127 12.74 -3.36 0.23
N ALA A 128 13.93 -3.97 0.27
CA ALA A 128 14.99 -3.68 -0.69
C ALA A 128 14.60 -4.01 -2.14
N ILE A 129 13.96 -5.16 -2.38
CA ILE A 129 13.49 -5.56 -3.72
C ILE A 129 12.48 -4.54 -4.26
N ILE A 130 11.47 -4.20 -3.47
CA ILE A 130 10.40 -3.27 -3.82
C ILE A 130 11.00 -1.90 -4.15
N LEU A 131 11.81 -1.34 -3.24
CA LEU A 131 12.41 -0.02 -3.40
C LEU A 131 13.36 0.06 -4.60
N ASN A 132 14.15 -0.98 -4.86
CA ASN A 132 15.01 -1.02 -6.03
C ASN A 132 14.22 -1.00 -7.35
N GLY A 133 12.97 -1.46 -7.36
CA GLY A 133 12.07 -1.35 -8.51
C GLY A 133 11.63 0.09 -8.83
N PHE A 134 11.77 1.01 -7.88
CA PHE A 134 11.41 2.42 -8.04
C PHE A 134 12.62 3.34 -8.23
N ILE A 135 13.82 2.87 -7.92
CA ILE A 135 15.05 3.66 -8.08
C ILE A 135 15.41 3.82 -9.56
N GLY A 136 15.80 5.03 -9.95
CA GLY A 136 16.33 5.33 -11.28
C GLY A 136 15.26 5.61 -12.35
N ILE A 137 13.98 5.46 -12.00
CA ILE A 137 12.85 5.92 -12.81
C ILE A 137 12.68 7.42 -12.56
N ASN A 138 12.83 8.23 -13.60
CA ASN A 138 12.88 9.69 -13.46
C ASN A 138 11.72 10.40 -14.18
N GLU A 139 11.36 11.58 -13.68
CA GLU A 139 10.27 12.43 -14.18
C GLU A 139 10.34 12.73 -15.68
N HIS A 140 11.56 12.81 -16.22
CA HIS A 140 11.80 13.19 -17.60
C HIS A 140 11.62 12.05 -18.61
N GLU A 141 11.41 10.81 -18.13
CA GLU A 141 11.28 9.63 -18.98
C GLU A 141 9.82 9.25 -19.25
N TYR A 142 8.88 9.79 -18.46
CA TYR A 142 7.46 9.41 -18.50
C TYR A 142 6.55 10.64 -18.46
N SER A 143 6.21 11.18 -19.64
CA SER A 143 5.32 12.35 -19.79
C SER A 143 3.83 12.06 -19.57
N THR A 144 3.48 10.90 -19.01
CA THR A 144 2.09 10.37 -18.99
C THR A 144 1.58 9.99 -17.61
N LEU A 145 2.34 10.19 -16.53
CA LEU A 145 1.86 9.88 -15.18
C LEU A 145 0.92 11.01 -14.71
N SER A 146 -0.32 10.63 -14.36
CA SER A 146 -1.34 11.56 -13.89
C SER A 146 -1.02 11.99 -12.46
N THR A 147 -1.08 13.30 -12.18
CA THR A 147 -1.12 13.81 -10.80
C THR A 147 -2.51 13.77 -10.20
N ASP A 148 -3.52 13.51 -11.04
CA ASP A 148 -4.95 13.49 -10.74
C ASP A 148 -5.44 12.06 -10.51
#